data_AF-A0A7S1VAS2-F1
#
_entry.id   AF-A0A7S1VAS2-F1
#
_cell.length_a   1.000
_cell.length_b   1.000
_cell.length_c   1.000
_cell.angle_alpha   90.00
_cell.angle_beta   90.00
_cell.angle_gamma   90.00
#
_symmetry.space_group_name_H-M   'P 1'
#
loop_
_entity.id
_entity.type
_entity.pdbx_description
1 polymer ?
#
loop_
_entity_poly.entity_id
_entity_poly.type
_entity_poly.pdbx_seq_one_letter_code
_entity_poly.pdbx_strand_id
1 'polypeptide(L)'
;FGRLAMQINALTEGKEGVARSILYAYGMAMHWKTPLQECTESLIEGSRVAEEVGDIMVECCSGESICATAFYSGRPLTWVDDELMRYTEKAKAYQQVVAEQMLLPPTLMAGNLMGKVHDPAVLYGEPEREKEFLRALRSSGNNLEIHVVLHLKMILAYHFETWATIEEMVKELDTKTTMVAGHYTFYFEQFYIGMCYCALFKREMKSSYGKGAKRAL
;
A
#
# COMPACT_ATOMS: atom_id res chain seq x y z
N PHE A 1 9.40 8.48 20.45
CA PHE A 1 9.99 9.68 19.83
C PHE A 1 8.98 10.52 19.06
N GLY A 2 8.06 9.96 18.26
CA GLY A 2 7.05 10.76 17.51
C GLY A 2 6.24 11.76 18.35
N ARG A 3 5.62 11.31 19.46
CA ARG A 3 4.90 12.22 20.39
C ARG A 3 5.78 13.32 20.98
N LEU A 4 7.04 13.01 21.29
CA LEU A 4 8.00 13.99 21.80
C LEU A 4 8.36 15.03 20.73
N ALA A 5 8.56 14.61 19.48
CA ALA A 5 8.80 15.55 18.38
C ALA A 5 7.62 16.52 18.18
N MET A 6 6.38 16.01 18.23
CA MET A 6 5.19 16.87 18.17
C MET A 6 5.10 17.86 19.35
N GLN A 7 5.44 17.41 20.57
CA GLN A 7 5.48 18.28 21.74
C GLN A 7 6.55 19.36 21.61
N ILE A 8 7.73 19.04 21.07
CA ILE A 8 8.79 20.02 20.82
C ILE A 8 8.33 21.04 19.76
N ASN A 9 7.71 20.60 18.66
CA ASN A 9 7.24 21.54 17.64
C ASN A 9 6.12 22.45 18.15
N ALA A 10 5.26 21.97 19.06
CA ALA A 10 4.24 22.80 19.69
C ALA A 10 4.83 23.94 20.56
N LEU A 11 6.10 23.83 20.95
CA LEU A 11 6.84 24.87 21.68
C LEU A 11 7.58 25.83 20.74
N THR A 12 7.63 25.56 19.44
CA THR A 12 8.28 26.42 18.44
C THR A 12 7.25 27.19 17.62
N GLU A 13 7.53 28.43 17.25
CA GLU A 13 6.61 29.26 16.44
C GLU A 13 6.51 28.80 14.97
N GLY A 14 7.41 27.93 14.51
CA GLY A 14 7.47 27.44 13.14
C GLY A 14 6.62 26.18 12.89
N LYS A 15 5.90 26.16 11.76
CA LYS A 15 5.11 24.99 11.30
C LYS A 15 5.91 23.96 10.50
N GLU A 16 7.13 24.29 10.05
CA GLU A 16 7.94 23.47 9.14
C GLU A 16 8.25 22.07 9.68
N GLY A 17 8.47 21.93 11.01
CA GLY A 17 8.73 20.63 11.64
C GLY A 17 7.47 19.80 11.94
N VAL A 18 6.30 20.45 11.99
CA VAL A 18 5.04 19.85 12.43
C VAL A 18 4.58 18.79 11.43
N ALA A 19 4.49 19.14 10.15
CA ALA A 19 4.03 18.24 9.09
C ALA A 19 4.86 16.95 9.03
N ARG A 20 6.19 17.08 9.02
CA ARG A 20 7.12 15.93 9.03
C ARG A 20 6.94 15.06 10.27
N SER A 21 6.79 15.69 11.43
CA SER A 21 6.63 14.95 12.68
C SER A 21 5.32 14.18 12.72
N ILE A 22 4.24 14.75 12.19
CA ILE A 22 2.95 14.07 12.02
C ILE A 22 3.10 12.91 11.05
N LEU A 23 3.67 13.14 9.85
CA LEU A 23 3.91 12.09 8.85
C LEU A 23 4.66 10.90 9.44
N TYR A 24 5.83 11.12 10.04
CA TYR A 24 6.63 10.02 10.56
C TYR A 24 6.03 9.39 11.82
N ALA A 25 5.38 10.16 12.69
CA ALA A 25 4.71 9.60 13.86
C ALA A 25 3.55 8.69 13.41
N TYR A 26 2.63 9.23 12.61
CA TYR A 26 1.39 8.53 12.28
C TYR A 26 1.53 7.53 11.14
N GLY A 27 2.40 7.78 10.17
CA GLY A 27 2.71 6.83 9.10
C GLY A 27 3.52 5.63 9.60
N MET A 28 4.51 5.83 10.49
CA MET A 28 5.49 4.76 10.79
C MET A 28 5.34 4.13 12.19
N ALA A 29 4.68 4.77 13.15
CA ALA A 29 4.74 4.29 14.54
C ALA A 29 3.41 4.29 15.30
N MET A 30 2.53 5.27 15.07
CA MET A 30 1.32 5.39 15.89
C MET A 30 0.28 4.31 15.56
N HIS A 31 0.28 3.78 14.34
CA HIS A 31 -0.63 2.70 13.92
C HIS A 31 -0.55 1.44 14.79
N TRP A 32 0.55 1.26 15.53
CA TRP A 32 0.72 0.17 16.50
C TRP A 32 -0.12 0.31 17.77
N LYS A 33 -0.54 1.52 18.10
CA LYS A 33 -1.21 1.86 19.38
C LYS A 33 -2.47 2.69 19.19
N THR A 34 -2.74 3.13 17.96
CA THR A 34 -3.83 4.03 17.61
C THR A 34 -4.55 3.44 16.40
N PRO A 35 -5.89 3.41 16.40
CA PRO A 35 -6.67 2.96 15.25
C PRO A 35 -6.27 3.68 13.96
N LEU A 36 -6.30 2.97 12.84
CA LEU A 36 -5.89 3.54 11.56
C LEU A 36 -6.74 4.75 11.17
N GLN A 37 -8.03 4.75 11.49
CA GLN A 37 -8.92 5.88 11.21
C GLN A 37 -8.43 7.17 11.88
N GLU A 38 -7.99 7.10 13.14
CA GLU A 38 -7.42 8.24 13.85
C GLU A 38 -6.05 8.65 13.29
N CYS A 39 -5.27 7.68 12.79
CA CYS A 39 -4.02 7.96 12.09
C CYS A 39 -4.27 8.71 10.78
N THR A 40 -5.27 8.30 10.00
CA THR A 40 -5.68 8.97 8.75
C THR A 40 -6.05 10.42 9.01
N GLU A 41 -6.89 10.71 10.00
CA GLU A 41 -7.27 12.10 10.33
C GLU A 41 -6.06 12.95 10.74
N SER A 42 -5.15 12.38 11.52
CA SER A 42 -3.92 13.07 11.92
C SER A 42 -3.03 13.35 10.72
N LEU A 43 -2.90 12.40 9.79
CA LEU A 43 -2.12 12.56 8.56
C LEU A 43 -2.73 13.59 7.61
N ILE A 44 -4.06 13.68 7.51
CA ILE A 44 -4.76 14.72 6.74
C ILE A 44 -4.39 16.11 7.28
N GLU A 45 -4.40 16.29 8.60
CA GLU A 45 -3.98 17.56 9.20
C GLU A 45 -2.49 17.84 8.94
N GLY A 46 -1.62 16.82 9.04
CA GLY A 46 -0.20 16.96 8.69
C GLY A 46 0.03 17.37 7.23
N SER A 47 -0.73 16.78 6.31
CA SER A 47 -0.71 17.15 4.88
C SER A 47 -1.17 18.59 4.68
N ARG A 48 -2.23 19.04 5.36
CA ARG A 48 -2.71 20.42 5.29
C ARG A 48 -1.65 21.41 5.76
N VAL A 49 -0.96 21.09 6.86
CA VAL A 49 0.16 21.90 7.35
C VAL A 49 1.32 21.91 6.35
N ALA A 50 1.64 20.78 5.72
CA ALA A 50 2.67 20.68 4.69
C ALA A 50 2.35 21.59 3.49
N GLU A 51 1.09 21.59 3.04
CA GLU A 51 0.60 22.45 1.97
C GLU A 51 0.72 23.93 2.35
N GLU A 52 0.31 24.32 3.56
CA GLU A 52 0.40 25.71 4.06
C GLU A 52 1.83 26.27 4.06
N VAL A 53 2.82 25.42 4.36
CA VAL A 53 4.24 25.83 4.40
C VAL A 53 4.97 25.57 3.08
N GLY A 54 4.28 25.03 2.07
CA GLY A 54 4.87 24.71 0.77
C GLY A 54 5.83 23.51 0.75
N ASP A 55 5.78 22.62 1.75
CA ASP A 55 6.56 21.38 1.75
C ASP A 55 5.83 20.30 0.93
N ILE A 56 5.90 20.46 -0.40
CA ILE A 56 5.20 19.61 -1.37
C ILE A 56 5.59 18.13 -1.25
N MET A 57 6.86 17.85 -0.94
CA MET A 57 7.34 16.48 -0.80
C MET A 57 6.69 15.81 0.42
N VAL A 58 6.64 16.50 1.56
CA VAL A 58 5.96 15.98 2.75
C VAL A 58 4.47 15.85 2.53
N GLU A 59 3.86 16.79 1.81
CA GLU A 59 2.45 16.70 1.44
C GLU A 59 2.16 15.43 0.62
N CYS A 60 2.93 15.17 -0.44
CA CYS A 60 2.71 14.00 -1.30
C CYS A 60 3.01 12.68 -0.57
N CYS A 61 4.05 12.63 0.26
CA CYS A 61 4.31 11.47 1.14
C CYS A 61 3.18 11.24 2.14
N SER A 62 2.57 12.32 2.64
CA SER A 62 1.42 12.22 3.53
C SER A 62 0.22 11.67 2.79
N GLY A 63 0.04 12.04 1.52
CA GLY A 63 -0.97 11.47 0.64
C GLY A 63 -0.92 9.95 0.53
N GLU A 64 0.27 9.38 0.35
CA GLU A 64 0.46 7.92 0.31
C GLU A 64 -0.03 7.27 1.62
N SER A 65 0.41 7.80 2.76
CA SER A 65 0.06 7.25 4.06
C SER A 65 -1.42 7.48 4.42
N ILE A 66 -2.02 8.60 4.01
CA ILE A 66 -3.45 8.87 4.15
C ILE A 66 -4.24 7.81 3.38
N CYS A 67 -3.95 7.64 2.09
CA CYS A 67 -4.68 6.75 1.22
C CYS A 67 -4.59 5.30 1.70
N ALA A 68 -3.40 4.88 2.10
CA ALA A 68 -3.19 3.51 2.53
C ALA A 68 -3.82 3.23 3.91
N THR A 69 -3.66 4.12 4.89
CA THR A 69 -4.35 3.96 6.18
C THR A 69 -5.86 3.98 6.01
N ALA A 70 -6.40 4.83 5.13
CA ALA A 70 -7.81 4.85 4.78
C ALA A 70 -8.29 3.53 4.16
N PHE A 71 -7.57 3.01 3.16
CA PHE A 71 -7.85 1.72 2.53
C PHE A 71 -7.93 0.59 3.55
N TYR A 72 -6.88 0.42 4.36
CA TYR A 72 -6.81 -0.66 5.34
C TYR A 72 -7.77 -0.47 6.53
N SER A 73 -8.22 0.76 6.79
CA SER A 73 -9.24 1.05 7.79
C SER A 73 -10.68 0.79 7.31
N GLY A 74 -10.85 0.40 6.04
CA GLY A 74 -12.14 0.10 5.43
C GLY A 74 -12.93 1.33 4.97
N ARG A 75 -12.26 2.46 4.68
CA ARG A 75 -12.95 3.59 4.03
C ARG A 75 -13.47 3.16 2.65
N PRO A 76 -14.57 3.77 2.16
CA PRO A 76 -15.09 3.47 0.82
C PRO A 76 -14.02 3.61 -0.25
N LEU A 77 -13.91 2.60 -1.13
CA LEU A 77 -12.87 2.56 -2.16
C LEU A 77 -12.94 3.76 -3.12
N THR A 78 -14.12 4.31 -3.38
CA THR A 78 -14.28 5.53 -4.18
C THR A 78 -13.56 6.73 -3.55
N TRP A 79 -13.63 6.89 -2.23
CA TRP A 79 -12.92 7.98 -1.54
C TRP A 79 -11.40 7.78 -1.62
N VAL A 80 -10.94 6.53 -1.47
CA VAL A 80 -9.51 6.20 -1.54
C VAL A 80 -8.97 6.45 -2.95
N ASP A 81 -9.71 6.06 -3.98
CA ASP A 81 -9.37 6.27 -5.39
C ASP A 81 -9.31 7.77 -5.73
N ASP A 82 -10.30 8.57 -5.29
CA ASP A 82 -10.30 10.02 -5.49
C ASP A 82 -9.06 10.69 -4.87
N GLU A 83 -8.70 10.33 -3.64
CA GLU A 83 -7.52 10.87 -2.96
C GLU A 83 -6.21 10.40 -3.60
N LEU A 84 -6.12 9.13 -4.02
CA LEU A 84 -4.96 8.59 -4.73
C LEU A 84 -4.73 9.32 -6.06
N MET A 85 -5.79 9.55 -6.83
CA MET A 85 -5.72 10.35 -8.05
C MET A 85 -5.26 11.78 -7.75
N ARG A 86 -5.87 12.43 -6.75
CA ARG A 86 -5.53 13.81 -6.35
C ARG A 86 -4.04 13.95 -6.02
N TYR A 87 -3.51 13.08 -5.17
CA TYR A 87 -2.10 13.15 -4.78
C TYR A 87 -1.15 12.74 -5.91
N THR A 88 -1.52 11.76 -6.74
CA THR A 88 -0.70 11.35 -7.90
C THR A 88 -0.60 12.48 -8.92
N GLU A 89 -1.71 13.14 -9.24
CA GLU A 89 -1.74 14.30 -10.15
C GLU A 89 -0.95 15.47 -9.59
N LYS A 90 -1.06 15.74 -8.28
CA LYS A 90 -0.26 16.75 -7.60
C LYS A 90 1.24 16.43 -7.67
N ALA A 91 1.65 15.21 -7.32
CA ALA A 91 3.05 14.79 -7.40
C ALA A 91 3.62 14.99 -8.82
N LYS A 92 2.85 14.62 -9.84
CA LYS A 92 3.21 14.81 -11.25
C LYS A 92 3.31 16.29 -11.63
N ALA A 93 2.34 17.12 -11.23
CA ALA A 93 2.32 18.55 -11.53
C ALA A 93 3.54 19.29 -10.94
N TYR A 94 3.97 18.88 -9.74
CA TYR A 94 5.16 19.43 -9.06
C TYR A 94 6.45 18.66 -9.34
N GLN A 95 6.46 17.74 -10.31
CA GLN A 95 7.62 16.96 -10.72
C GLN A 95 8.29 16.19 -9.56
N GLN A 96 7.50 15.76 -8.57
CA GLN A 96 7.95 14.96 -7.44
C GLN A 96 8.04 13.48 -7.84
N VAL A 97 9.09 13.13 -8.58
CA VAL A 97 9.26 11.79 -9.19
C VAL A 97 9.17 10.67 -8.14
N VAL A 98 9.76 10.86 -6.96
CA VAL A 98 9.73 9.85 -5.89
C VAL A 98 8.31 9.66 -5.35
N ALA A 99 7.58 10.75 -5.14
CA ALA A 99 6.20 10.67 -4.67
C ALA A 99 5.27 10.04 -5.71
N GLU A 100 5.44 10.41 -6.98
CA GLU A 100 4.70 9.82 -8.10
C GLU A 100 4.96 8.31 -8.17
N GLN A 101 6.21 7.87 -8.00
CA GLN A 101 6.56 6.45 -7.96
C GLN A 101 5.87 5.69 -6.83
N MET A 102 5.72 6.28 -5.64
CA MET A 102 5.05 5.67 -4.50
C MET A 102 3.52 5.64 -4.64
N LEU A 103 2.93 6.68 -5.24
CA LEU A 103 1.48 6.84 -5.35
C LEU A 103 0.87 6.11 -6.55
N LEU A 104 1.65 5.90 -7.62
CA LEU A 104 1.14 5.28 -8.83
C LEU A 104 0.66 3.83 -8.61
N PRO A 105 1.43 2.91 -8.00
CA PRO A 105 0.97 1.53 -7.78
C PRO A 105 -0.36 1.43 -7.00
N PRO A 106 -0.55 2.09 -5.84
CA PRO A 106 -1.83 2.01 -5.14
C PRO A 106 -2.98 2.66 -5.93
N THR A 107 -2.72 3.72 -6.71
CA THR A 107 -3.72 4.31 -7.62
C THR A 107 -4.20 3.30 -8.66
N LEU A 108 -3.27 2.56 -9.28
CA LEU A 108 -3.61 1.51 -10.23
C LEU A 108 -4.38 0.36 -9.56
N MET A 109 -3.96 -0.07 -8.37
CA MET A 109 -4.67 -1.10 -7.61
C MET A 109 -6.10 -0.69 -7.30
N ALA A 110 -6.34 0.57 -6.90
CA ALA A 110 -7.69 1.07 -6.64
C ALA A 110 -8.56 1.01 -7.91
N GLY A 111 -8.02 1.46 -9.05
CA GLY A 111 -8.68 1.34 -10.35
C GLY A 111 -9.01 -0.10 -10.73
N ASN A 112 -8.10 -1.04 -10.46
CA ASN A 112 -8.30 -2.47 -10.69
C ASN A 112 -9.43 -3.05 -9.84
N LEU A 113 -9.43 -2.76 -8.53
CA LEU A 113 -10.48 -3.20 -7.61
C LEU A 113 -11.85 -2.59 -7.94
N MET A 114 -11.88 -1.40 -8.54
CA MET A 114 -13.10 -0.75 -9.04
C MET A 114 -13.55 -1.28 -10.41
N GLY A 115 -12.80 -2.18 -11.05
CA GLY A 115 -13.14 -2.71 -12.37
C GLY A 115 -12.97 -1.71 -13.51
N LYS A 116 -12.10 -0.70 -13.36
CA LYS A 116 -11.84 0.33 -14.39
C LYS A 116 -10.90 -0.15 -15.51
N VAL A 117 -10.40 -1.38 -15.43
CA VAL A 117 -9.44 -1.95 -16.38
C VAL A 117 -9.96 -3.28 -16.93
N HIS A 118 -9.40 -3.70 -18.08
CA HIS A 118 -9.81 -4.94 -18.75
C HIS A 118 -9.42 -6.21 -17.97
N ASP A 119 -8.16 -6.30 -17.52
CA ASP A 119 -7.68 -7.39 -16.68
C ASP A 119 -7.36 -6.84 -15.27
N PRO A 120 -8.29 -6.95 -14.31
CA PRO A 120 -8.12 -6.34 -13.00
C PRO A 120 -7.13 -7.08 -12.10
N ALA A 121 -6.67 -8.28 -12.50
CA ALA A 121 -5.65 -9.01 -11.76
C ALA A 121 -4.22 -8.54 -12.07
N VAL A 122 -4.01 -7.77 -13.14
CA VAL A 122 -2.70 -7.25 -13.55
C VAL A 122 -2.58 -5.79 -13.14
N LEU A 123 -1.67 -5.46 -12.22
CA LEU A 123 -1.62 -4.14 -11.59
C LEU A 123 -1.43 -3.01 -12.61
N TYR A 124 -0.58 -3.22 -13.62
CA TYR A 124 -0.31 -2.23 -14.66
C TYR A 124 -1.17 -2.40 -15.92
N GLY A 125 -2.19 -3.26 -15.86
CA GLY A 125 -3.03 -3.67 -17.00
C GLY A 125 -2.32 -4.59 -18.02
N GLU A 126 -0.99 -4.53 -18.09
CA GLU A 126 -0.16 -5.33 -18.99
C GLU A 126 0.99 -6.02 -18.21
N PRO A 127 1.15 -7.36 -18.32
CA PRO A 127 2.20 -8.09 -17.60
C PRO A 127 3.62 -7.62 -17.93
N GLU A 128 3.87 -7.22 -19.17
CA GLU A 128 5.18 -6.74 -19.65
C GLU A 128 5.58 -5.43 -18.98
N ARG A 129 4.63 -4.50 -18.87
CA ARG A 129 4.81 -3.19 -18.21
C ARG A 129 5.10 -3.35 -16.72
N GLU A 130 4.40 -4.26 -16.06
CA GLU A 130 4.65 -4.60 -14.66
C GLU A 130 6.05 -5.21 -14.45
N LYS A 131 6.46 -6.14 -15.32
CA LYS A 131 7.80 -6.73 -15.30
C LYS A 131 8.89 -5.69 -15.56
N GLU A 132 8.63 -4.70 -16.41
CA GLU A 132 9.56 -3.60 -16.65
C GLU A 132 9.70 -2.72 -15.41
N PHE A 133 8.59 -2.33 -14.78
CA PHE A 133 8.59 -1.54 -13.55
C PHE A 133 9.35 -2.25 -12.42
N LEU A 134 9.05 -3.52 -12.15
CA LEU A 134 9.76 -4.31 -11.14
C LEU A 134 11.25 -4.48 -11.45
N ARG A 135 11.64 -4.60 -12.73
CA ARG A 135 13.05 -4.64 -13.14
C ARG A 135 13.74 -3.31 -12.82
N ALA A 136 13.11 -2.18 -13.13
CA ALA A 136 13.65 -0.86 -12.82
C ALA A 136 13.87 -0.67 -11.31
N LEU A 137 12.90 -1.06 -10.48
CA LEU A 137 13.03 -0.99 -9.01
C LEU A 137 14.15 -1.89 -8.47
N ARG A 138 14.29 -3.10 -9.01
CA ARG A 138 15.37 -4.03 -8.65
C ARG A 138 16.74 -3.45 -9.01
N SER A 139 16.86 -2.82 -10.18
CA SER A 139 18.08 -2.15 -10.61
C SER A 139 18.42 -0.93 -9.74
N SER A 140 17.42 -0.21 -9.21
CA SER A 140 17.65 0.92 -8.31
C SER A 140 17.83 0.53 -6.84
N GLY A 141 17.65 -0.75 -6.49
CA GLY A 141 17.70 -1.22 -5.10
C GLY A 141 16.56 -0.69 -4.22
N ASN A 142 15.44 -0.24 -4.81
CA ASN A 142 14.30 0.31 -4.06
C ASN A 142 13.44 -0.83 -3.48
N ASN A 143 13.95 -1.46 -2.42
CA ASN A 143 13.33 -2.64 -1.81
C ASN A 143 11.96 -2.35 -1.18
N LEU A 144 11.75 -1.12 -0.68
CA LEU A 144 10.45 -0.72 -0.12
C LEU A 144 9.39 -0.73 -1.23
N GLU A 145 9.67 -0.10 -2.36
CA GLU A 145 8.71 -0.05 -3.47
C GLU A 145 8.48 -1.42 -4.10
N ILE A 146 9.52 -2.25 -4.23
CA ILE A 146 9.36 -3.65 -4.66
C ILE A 146 8.37 -4.37 -3.76
N HIS A 147 8.54 -4.22 -2.44
CA HIS A 147 7.66 -4.84 -1.47
C HIS A 147 6.22 -4.33 -1.60
N VAL A 148 6.00 -3.03 -1.69
CA VAL A 148 4.67 -2.43 -1.89
C VAL A 148 3.99 -2.99 -3.13
N VAL A 149 4.68 -3.00 -4.29
CA VAL A 149 4.13 -3.52 -5.55
C VAL A 149 3.75 -5.00 -5.43
N LEU A 150 4.62 -5.84 -4.86
CA LEU A 150 4.34 -7.26 -4.66
C LEU A 150 3.15 -7.48 -3.72
N HIS A 151 3.04 -6.68 -2.66
CA HIS A 151 1.91 -6.72 -1.74
C HIS A 151 0.59 -6.37 -2.43
N LEU A 152 0.55 -5.28 -3.22
CA LEU A 152 -0.64 -4.89 -3.98
C LEU A 152 -1.04 -5.95 -5.01
N LYS A 153 -0.05 -6.55 -5.71
CA LYS A 153 -0.29 -7.67 -6.62
C LYS A 153 -0.90 -8.87 -5.90
N MET A 154 -0.42 -9.20 -4.70
CA MET A 154 -0.98 -10.29 -3.90
C MET A 154 -2.44 -10.01 -3.53
N ILE A 155 -2.78 -8.78 -3.15
CA ILE A 155 -4.16 -8.36 -2.87
C ILE A 155 -5.05 -8.58 -4.11
N LEU A 156 -4.65 -8.06 -5.28
CA LEU A 156 -5.40 -8.25 -6.53
C LEU A 156 -5.54 -9.75 -6.88
N ALA A 157 -4.46 -10.51 -6.78
CA ALA A 157 -4.46 -11.93 -7.08
C ALA A 157 -5.40 -12.72 -6.17
N TYR A 158 -5.44 -12.37 -4.88
CA TYR A 158 -6.38 -12.95 -3.92
C TYR A 158 -7.84 -12.63 -4.29
N HIS A 159 -8.16 -11.37 -4.61
CA HIS A 159 -9.52 -10.94 -4.94
C HIS A 159 -10.03 -11.50 -6.28
N PHE A 160 -9.15 -11.64 -7.26
CA PHE A 160 -9.49 -12.13 -8.61
C PHE A 160 -9.10 -13.59 -8.84
N GLU A 161 -8.72 -14.33 -7.78
CA GLU A 161 -8.43 -15.76 -7.80
C GLU A 161 -7.35 -16.19 -8.81
N THR A 162 -6.31 -15.37 -9.03
CA THR A 162 -5.18 -15.72 -9.92
C THR A 162 -4.15 -16.57 -9.21
N TRP A 163 -4.45 -17.86 -9.09
CA TRP A 163 -3.71 -18.78 -8.22
C TRP A 163 -2.20 -18.89 -8.49
N ALA A 164 -1.79 -18.86 -9.76
CA ALA A 164 -0.38 -18.93 -10.12
C ALA A 164 0.39 -17.71 -9.55
N THR A 165 -0.22 -16.53 -9.62
CA THR A 165 0.32 -15.30 -9.04
C THR A 165 0.36 -15.38 -7.52
N ILE A 166 -0.68 -15.92 -6.88
CA ILE A 166 -0.69 -16.12 -5.42
C ILE A 166 0.50 -16.99 -4.98
N GLU A 167 0.72 -18.13 -5.64
CA GLU A 167 1.83 -19.05 -5.31
C GLU A 167 3.21 -18.40 -5.50
N GLU A 168 3.37 -17.55 -6.51
CA GLU A 168 4.59 -16.79 -6.76
C GLU A 168 4.82 -15.73 -5.68
N MET A 169 3.80 -14.90 -5.40
CA MET A 169 3.91 -13.76 -4.47
C MET A 169 4.15 -14.22 -3.03
N VAL A 170 3.47 -15.27 -2.57
CA VAL A 170 3.66 -15.80 -1.21
C VAL A 170 5.10 -16.26 -1.00
N LYS A 171 5.72 -16.93 -1.99
CA LYS A 171 7.13 -17.35 -1.91
C LYS A 171 8.08 -16.15 -1.89
N GLU A 172 7.83 -15.14 -2.71
CA GLU A 172 8.73 -13.98 -2.79
C GLU A 172 8.63 -13.09 -1.53
N LEU A 173 7.42 -12.87 -1.00
CA LEU A 173 7.20 -12.01 0.17
C LEU A 173 7.64 -12.66 1.48
N ASP A 174 7.39 -13.95 1.69
CA ASP A 174 7.75 -14.67 2.92
C ASP A 174 9.26 -14.57 3.22
N THR A 175 10.10 -14.52 2.17
CA THR A 175 11.56 -14.38 2.30
C THR A 175 12.04 -12.96 2.62
N LYS A 176 11.18 -11.93 2.54
CA LYS A 176 11.54 -10.50 2.61
C LYS A 176 10.85 -9.72 3.74
N THR A 177 9.94 -10.35 4.46
CA THR A 177 9.06 -9.80 5.50
C THR A 177 9.74 -8.85 6.52
N THR A 178 10.99 -9.09 6.92
CA THR A 178 11.66 -8.28 7.97
C THR A 178 12.11 -6.89 7.51
N MET A 179 12.18 -6.63 6.20
CA MET A 179 12.71 -5.37 5.66
C MET A 179 11.78 -4.16 5.84
N VAL A 180 10.50 -4.39 6.12
CA VAL A 180 9.46 -3.35 6.24
C VAL A 180 8.84 -3.28 7.64
N ALA A 181 9.56 -3.78 8.65
CA ALA A 181 9.25 -3.74 10.08
C ALA A 181 8.40 -2.56 10.58
N GLY A 182 8.79 -1.36 10.17
CA GLY A 182 8.22 -0.09 10.62
C GLY A 182 7.10 0.47 9.72
N HIS A 183 6.78 -0.18 8.60
CA HIS A 183 5.76 0.29 7.69
C HIS A 183 4.39 -0.28 8.08
N TYR A 184 3.33 0.53 7.99
CA TYR A 184 1.97 0.11 8.39
C TYR A 184 1.45 -1.08 7.56
N THR A 185 2.00 -1.32 6.35
CA THR A 185 1.64 -2.46 5.49
C THR A 185 2.07 -3.81 6.06
N PHE A 186 3.01 -3.85 7.01
CA PHE A 186 3.55 -5.10 7.55
C PHE A 186 2.46 -6.05 8.06
N TYR A 187 1.51 -5.54 8.85
CA TYR A 187 0.41 -6.33 9.40
C TYR A 187 -0.55 -6.84 8.33
N PHE A 188 -0.87 -5.98 7.38
CA PHE A 188 -1.79 -6.31 6.30
C PHE A 188 -1.15 -7.33 5.37
N GLU A 189 0.16 -7.25 5.13
CA GLU A 189 0.87 -8.28 4.40
C GLU A 189 0.74 -9.63 5.08
N GLN A 190 1.06 -9.74 6.37
CA GLN A 190 0.96 -11.02 7.08
C GLN A 190 -0.46 -11.57 7.04
N PHE A 191 -1.46 -10.70 7.18
CA PHE A 191 -2.87 -11.06 7.00
C PHE A 191 -3.15 -11.63 5.60
N TYR A 192 -2.77 -10.92 4.54
CA TYR A 192 -3.03 -11.36 3.16
C TYR A 192 -2.23 -12.61 2.78
N ILE A 193 -1.00 -12.78 3.26
CA ILE A 193 -0.22 -14.02 3.11
C ILE A 193 -1.00 -15.19 3.74
N GLY A 194 -1.49 -15.03 4.96
CA GLY A 194 -2.33 -16.03 5.63
C GLY A 194 -3.59 -16.36 4.82
N MET A 195 -4.30 -15.34 4.32
CA MET A 195 -5.49 -15.51 3.49
C MET A 195 -5.19 -16.27 2.19
N CYS A 196 -4.05 -15.99 1.56
CA CYS A 196 -3.56 -16.71 0.40
C CYS A 196 -3.28 -18.18 0.70
N TYR A 197 -2.57 -18.49 1.79
CA TYR A 197 -2.34 -19.87 2.22
C TYR A 197 -3.65 -20.63 2.48
N CYS A 198 -4.61 -20.00 3.18
CA CYS A 198 -5.93 -20.60 3.40
C CYS A 198 -6.67 -20.86 2.08
N ALA A 199 -6.60 -19.95 1.12
CA ALA A 199 -7.23 -20.11 -0.18
C ALA A 199 -6.60 -21.26 -1.00
N LEU A 200 -5.26 -21.34 -1.02
CA LEU A 200 -4.52 -22.43 -1.68
C LEU A 200 -4.87 -23.79 -1.05
N PHE A 201 -4.87 -23.89 0.29
CA PHE A 201 -5.24 -25.12 0.99
C PHE A 201 -6.69 -25.55 0.68
N LYS A 202 -7.64 -24.61 0.71
CA LYS A 202 -9.05 -24.87 0.36
C LYS A 202 -9.19 -25.40 -1.07
N ARG A 203 -8.41 -24.87 -2.02
CA ARG A 203 -8.39 -25.32 -3.43
C ARG A 203 -7.87 -26.75 -3.56
N GLU A 204 -6.77 -27.08 -2.88
CA GLU A 204 -6.19 -28.44 -2.88
C GLU A 204 -7.14 -29.47 -2.27
N MET A 205 -7.80 -29.11 -1.17
CA MET A 205 -8.82 -29.96 -0.54
C MET A 205 -9.97 -30.24 -1.51
N LYS A 206 -10.54 -29.21 -2.15
CA LYS A 206 -11.59 -29.39 -3.17
C LYS A 206 -11.15 -30.30 -4.33
N SER A 207 -9.91 -30.15 -4.80
CA SER A 207 -9.35 -30.99 -5.87
C SER A 207 -9.23 -32.46 -5.45
N SER A 208 -8.81 -32.71 -4.21
CA SER A 208 -8.64 -34.06 -3.65
C SER A 208 -9.98 -34.77 -3.43
N TYR A 209 -10.97 -34.08 -2.87
CA TYR A 209 -12.33 -34.64 -2.69
C TYR A 209 -13.06 -34.86 -4.03
N GLY A 210 -12.91 -33.95 -5.00
CA GLY A 210 -13.52 -34.10 -6.33
C GLY A 210 -12.94 -35.27 -7.14
N LYS A 211 -11.66 -35.60 -6.94
CA LYS A 211 -11.01 -36.79 -7.54
C LYS A 211 -11.38 -38.08 -6.81
N GLY A 212 -11.62 -38.04 -5.50
CA GLY A 212 -12.11 -39.18 -4.72
C GLY A 212 -13.52 -39.63 -5.12
N ALA A 213 -14.43 -38.68 -5.34
CA ALA A 213 -15.82 -38.97 -5.76
C ALA A 213 -15.91 -39.56 -7.18
N LYS A 214 -15.02 -39.17 -8.11
CA LYS A 214 -14.96 -39.72 -9.47
C LYS A 214 -14.31 -41.09 -9.61
N ARG A 215 -13.62 -41.59 -8.57
CA ARG A 215 -13.04 -42.94 -8.55
C ARG A 215 -13.98 -43.98 -7.93
N ALA A 216 -15.15 -43.57 -7.43
CA ALA A 216 -16.15 -44.42 -6.79
C ALA A 216 -17.42 -44.63 -7.63
N LEU A 217 -17.41 -44.20 -8.90
CA LEU A 217 -18.43 -44.44 -9.92
C LEU A 217 -17.79 -45.18 -11.09
#